data_AF-A0A847WZI4-F1
#
_entry.id   AF-A0A847WZI4-F1
#
_cell.length_a   1.000
_cell.length_b   1.000
_cell.length_c   1.000
_cell.angle_alpha   90.00
_cell.angle_beta   90.00
_cell.angle_gamma   90.00
#
_symmetry.space_group_name_H-M   'P 1'
#
loop_
_entity.id
_entity.type
_entity.pdbx_description
1 polymer ?
#
loop_
_entity_poly.entity_id
_entity_poly.type
_entity_poly.pdbx_seq_one_letter_code
_entity_poly.pdbx_strand_id
1 'polypeptide(L)' 'ARAGQLARQQILWGRPIPMQETVERINRITAQRVRDVAEQIFTSGSPTLAGIGPIDNLADVESIGETLQR' A
#
# COMPACT_ATOMS: atom_id res chain seq x y z
N ALA A 1 1.33 23.36 -4.33
CA ALA A 1 0.77 22.30 -3.48
C ALA A 1 -0.68 21.92 -3.84
N ARG A 2 -1.65 22.85 -3.86
CA ARG A 2 -3.10 22.52 -4.08
C ARG A 2 -3.46 22.05 -5.50
N ALA A 3 -2.92 22.68 -6.54
CA ALA A 3 -3.23 22.31 -7.93
C ALA A 3 -2.83 20.86 -8.28
N GLY A 4 -1.65 20.41 -7.83
CA GLY A 4 -1.20 19.04 -8.06
C GLY A 4 -2.07 17.98 -7.38
N GLN A 5 -2.62 18.27 -6.20
CA GLN A 5 -3.55 17.37 -5.51
C GLN A 5 -4.86 17.21 -6.30
N LEU A 6 -5.44 18.32 -6.78
CA LEU A 6 -6.64 18.30 -7.60
C LEU A 6 -6.42 17.58 -8.94
N ALA A 7 -5.27 17.82 -9.58
CA ALA A 7 -4.92 17.15 -10.83
C ALA A 7 -4.79 15.62 -10.64
N ARG A 8 -4.12 15.15 -9.59
CA ARG A 8 -4.02 13.72 -9.28
C ARG A 8 -5.38 13.09 -9.02
N GLN A 9 -6.25 13.79 -8.30
CA GLN A 9 -7.62 13.33 -8.06
C GLN A 9 -8.42 13.21 -9.36
N GLN A 10 -8.30 14.20 -10.24
CA GLN A 10 -8.94 14.18 -11.55
C GLN A 10 -8.44 13.00 -12.40
N ILE A 11 -7.13 12.75 -12.43
CA ILE A 11 -6.52 11.68 -13.22
C ILE A 11 -6.89 10.29 -12.69
N LEU A 12 -6.82 10.08 -11.37
CA LEU A 12 -7.04 8.75 -10.78
C LEU A 12 -8.52 8.42 -10.58
N TRP A 13 -9.36 9.43 -10.33
CA TRP A 13 -10.74 9.24 -9.88
C TRP A 13 -11.77 10.00 -10.71
N GLY A 14 -11.36 10.74 -11.74
CA GLY A 14 -12.28 11.48 -12.62
C GLY A 14 -12.95 12.69 -11.97
N ARG A 15 -12.64 12.98 -10.70
CA ARG A 15 -13.19 14.11 -9.96
C ARG A 15 -12.31 14.51 -8.77
N PRO A 16 -12.35 15.78 -8.34
CA PRO A 16 -11.90 16.15 -7.00
C PRO A 16 -12.70 15.40 -5.92
N ILE A 17 -12.00 14.96 -4.86
CA ILE A 17 -12.62 14.34 -3.69
C ILE A 17 -12.77 15.41 -2.60
N PRO A 18 -13.98 15.71 -2.13
CA PRO A 18 -14.20 16.62 -1.01
C PRO A 18 -13.47 16.17 0.25
N MET A 19 -13.07 17.14 1.08
CA MET A 19 -12.36 16.84 2.32
C MET A 19 -13.21 15.98 3.27
N GLN A 20 -14.50 16.28 3.40
CA GLN A 20 -15.44 15.56 4.25
C GLN A 20 -15.52 14.07 3.85
N GLU A 21 -15.60 13.77 2.56
CA GLU A 21 -15.61 12.39 2.06
C GLU A 21 -14.33 11.63 2.45
N THR A 22 -13.18 12.30 2.36
CA THR A 22 -11.90 11.71 2.79
C THR A 22 -11.90 11.39 4.29
N VAL A 23 -12.37 12.33 5.12
CA VAL A 23 -12.45 12.16 6.58
C VAL A 23 -13.42 11.02 6.94
N GLU A 24 -14.59 10.98 6.33
CA GLU A 24 -15.59 9.92 6.56
C GLU A 24 -15.05 8.53 6.18
N ARG A 25 -14.32 8.43 5.07
CA ARG A 25 -13.68 7.16 4.65
C ARG A 25 -12.64 6.70 5.65
N ILE A 26 -11.83 7.62 6.19
CA ILE A 26 -10.82 7.32 7.22
C ILE A 26 -11.51 6.86 8.51
N ASN A 27 -12.53 7.59 8.97
CA ASN A 27 -13.24 7.28 10.22
C ASN A 27 -13.99 5.94 10.17
N ARG A 28 -14.28 5.41 8.98
CA ARG A 28 -14.92 4.10 8.79
C ARG A 28 -13.93 2.93 8.88
N ILE A 29 -12.62 3.18 8.97
CA ILE A 29 -11.62 2.12 9.07
C ILE A 29 -11.77 1.40 10.43
N THR A 30 -11.86 0.07 10.38
CA THR A 30 -11.93 -0.79 11.57
C THR A 30 -10.69 -1.66 11.67
N ALA A 31 -10.40 -2.19 12.86
CA ALA A 31 -9.30 -3.14 13.05
C ALA A 31 -9.46 -4.39 12.15
N GLN A 32 -10.70 -4.85 11.93
CA GLN A 32 -10.96 -5.97 11.04
C GLN A 32 -10.58 -5.64 9.59
N ARG A 33 -11.00 -4.47 9.09
CA ARG A 33 -10.67 -4.05 7.72
C ARG A 33 -9.16 -3.89 7.51
N VAL A 34 -8.42 -3.48 8.53
CA VAL A 34 -6.96 -3.43 8.48
C VAL A 34 -6.38 -4.84 8.36
N ARG A 35 -6.88 -5.81 9.16
CA ARG A 35 -6.46 -7.21 9.07
C ARG A 35 -6.77 -7.82 7.70
N ASP A 36 -7.97 -7.60 7.16
CA ASP A 36 -8.37 -8.12 5.85
C ASP A 36 -7.47 -7.60 4.72
N VAL A 37 -7.13 -6.31 4.76
CA VAL A 37 -6.23 -5.69 3.77
C VAL A 37 -4.79 -6.20 3.97
N ALA A 38 -4.33 -6.38 5.20
CA ALA A 38 -3.01 -6.93 5.47
C ALA A 38 -2.88 -8.37 4.94
N GLU A 39 -3.86 -9.21 5.23
CA GLU A 39 -3.94 -10.57 4.69
C GLU A 39 -3.90 -10.54 3.16
N GLN A 40 -4.72 -9.70 2.52
CA GLN A 40 -4.67 -9.55 1.07
C GLN A 40 -3.28 -9.14 0.57
N ILE A 41 -2.64 -8.12 1.15
CA ILE A 41 -1.33 -7.63 0.68
C ILE A 41 -0.24 -8.69 0.83
N PHE A 42 -0.18 -9.37 1.98
CA PHE A 42 0.90 -10.31 2.28
C PHE A 42 0.71 -11.69 1.64
N THR A 43 -0.53 -12.06 1.27
CA THR A 43 -0.82 -13.38 0.67
C THR A 43 -1.09 -13.34 -0.84
N SER A 44 -1.29 -12.16 -1.45
CA SER A 44 -1.68 -12.06 -2.87
C SER A 44 -0.54 -12.28 -3.88
N GLY A 45 0.67 -12.68 -3.46
CA GLY A 45 1.75 -13.03 -4.37
C GLY A 45 3.15 -13.00 -3.76
N SER A 46 4.17 -13.21 -4.59
CA SER A 46 5.57 -13.14 -4.19
C SER A 46 6.03 -11.68 -4.09
N PRO A 47 6.80 -11.31 -3.04
CA PRO A 47 7.37 -9.97 -2.94
C PRO A 47 8.38 -9.71 -4.07
N THR A 48 8.62 -8.44 -4.37
CA THR A 48 9.67 -8.02 -5.33
C THR A 48 10.84 -7.38 -4.55
N LEU A 49 12.06 -7.80 -4.85
CA LEU A 49 13.29 -7.31 -4.22
C LEU A 49 14.22 -6.69 -5.26
N ALA A 50 14.78 -5.52 -4.97
CA ALA A 50 15.81 -4.86 -5.76
C ALA A 50 16.93 -4.39 -4.85
N GLY A 51 18.18 -4.76 -5.17
CA GLY A 51 19.38 -4.38 -4.42
C GLY A 51 20.44 -3.75 -5.33
N ILE A 52 21.18 -2.77 -4.81
CA ILE A 52 22.25 -2.07 -5.54
C ILE A 52 23.48 -1.95 -4.61
N GLY A 53 24.66 -2.33 -5.11
CA GLY A 53 25.93 -2.28 -4.36
C GLY A 53 26.34 -3.65 -3.78
N PRO A 54 27.18 -3.69 -2.72
CA PRO A 54 27.54 -4.94 -2.04
C PRO A 54 26.33 -5.50 -1.27
N ILE A 55 25.69 -6.52 -1.82
CA ILE A 55 24.42 -7.10 -1.35
C ILE A 55 24.60 -8.45 -0.63
N ASP A 56 25.82 -8.77 -0.18
CA ASP A 56 26.16 -10.08 0.37
C ASP A 56 25.38 -10.44 1.65
N ASN A 57 24.85 -9.43 2.36
CA ASN A 57 24.02 -9.60 3.56
C ASN A 57 22.51 -9.41 3.31
N LEU A 58 22.08 -9.28 2.05
CA LEU A 58 20.68 -9.12 1.72
C LEU A 58 19.98 -10.48 1.78
N ALA A 59 18.88 -10.58 2.53
CA ALA A 59 18.06 -11.79 2.57
C ALA A 59 17.49 -12.11 1.18
N ASP A 60 17.37 -13.40 0.88
CA ASP A 60 16.76 -13.85 -0.36
C ASP A 60 15.25 -13.56 -0.36
N VAL A 61 14.69 -13.36 -1.56
CA VAL A 61 13.29 -12.96 -1.73
C VAL A 61 12.30 -14.05 -1.28
N GLU A 62 12.71 -15.32 -1.30
CA GLU A 62 11.88 -16.46 -0.89
C GLU A 62 11.72 -16.48 0.64
N SER A 63 12.83 -16.35 1.39
CA SER A 63 12.86 -16.22 2.85
C SER A 63 12.04 -15.03 3.35
N ILE A 64 12.10 -13.90 2.64
CA ILE A 64 11.23 -12.75 2.94
C ILE A 64 9.76 -13.13 2.70
N GLY A 65 9.44 -13.79 1.59
CA GLY A 65 8.09 -14.26 1.27
C GLY A 65 7.53 -15.20 2.34
N GLU A 66 8.29 -16.20 2.77
CA GLU A 66 7.90 -17.13 3.83
C GLU A 66 7.61 -16.43 5.16
N THR A 67 8.43 -15.43 5.50
CA THR A 67 8.24 -14.66 6.74
C THR A 67 6.97 -13.82 6.70
N LEU A 68 6.61 -13.26 5.54
CA LEU A 68 5.40 -12.43 5.37
C LEU A 68 4.10 -13.25 5.35
N GLN A 69 4.17 -14.55 5.04
CA GLN A 69 3.03 -15.47 5.04
C GLN A 69 2.70 -16.06 6.42
N ARG A 70 3.59 -15.89 7.41
CA ARG A 70 3.42 -16.39 8.77
C ARG A 70 2.63 -15.41 9.65
#